data_AF-A0A382LZ50-F1
#
_entry.id   AF-A0A382LZ50-F1
#
_cell.length_a   1.000
_cell.length_b   1.000
_cell.length_c   1.000
_cell.angle_alpha   90.00
_cell.angle_beta   90.00
_cell.angle_gamma   90.00
#
_symmetry.space_group_name_H-M   'P 1'
#
loop_
_entity.id
_entity.type
_entity.pdbx_description
1 polymer ?
#
loop_
_entity_poly.entity_id
_entity_poly.type
_entity_poly.pdbx_seq_one_letter_code
_entity_poly.pdbx_strand_id
1 'polypeptide(L)'
;GLTIDEDHRFQFRNSDTYVHSPEENILALVAPTLNIDATGTTNGIDINAGGNGVDLDATGEVNIASSKDAVSAVVIASTGGGIDITVAGSDVAAGDDIDITATGSSINISSSEDAVDAVTILSSGGGIDISATGADVAAGDDIDITATLSSVIITSTESVADALRLNASAGGIDVDGNNSTINITNTADGAEDDIKIHQAGAFDASLILRSEGTGTDAIKLNATAGGVEINAGTGLNIDAATALEMTNTASADAQDFTIEQAGAFDASLALSSTGTGTDAIKVSTSAGGIDIDAASVMTIDVGGSMNINPGATVAWDNNTNALAINKENVTETLSSAVTDLPLFVIDNTTAGTAGSIMMRKSIGEADEGILGSIKAKGTANDYVSIDLISET
;
A
#
# COMPACT_ATOMS: atom_id res chain seq x y z
N GLY A 1 66.20 -0.66 61.37
CA GLY A 1 65.73 -0.45 62.76
C GLY A 1 64.96 0.85 62.78
N LEU A 2 64.88 1.50 63.93
CA LEU A 2 64.94 2.97 63.91
C LEU A 2 63.68 3.65 63.35
N THR A 3 63.60 4.95 63.45
CA THR A 3 63.26 5.61 64.71
C THR A 3 61.96 6.32 64.39
N ILE A 4 60.93 5.86 65.07
CA ILE A 4 59.76 6.62 65.49
C ILE A 4 60.36 7.76 66.34
N ASP A 5 60.66 8.91 65.76
CA ASP A 5 61.15 10.07 66.51
C ASP A 5 59.99 10.96 66.98
N GLU A 6 60.27 12.03 67.74
CA GLU A 6 59.29 12.78 68.57
C GLU A 6 58.01 13.20 67.82
N ASP A 7 58.19 13.26 66.52
CA ASP A 7 57.30 13.83 65.56
C ASP A 7 56.80 12.75 64.56
N HIS A 8 57.30 11.52 64.71
CA HIS A 8 56.98 10.28 64.00
C HIS A 8 56.40 9.23 64.97
N ARG A 9 55.27 8.60 64.62
CA ARG A 9 54.36 7.96 65.61
C ARG A 9 54.24 6.44 65.49
N PHE A 10 54.00 5.81 66.64
CA PHE A 10 53.18 4.61 66.83
C PHE A 10 52.51 4.69 68.22
N GLN A 11 51.20 5.02 68.33
CA GLN A 11 50.60 5.27 69.65
C GLN A 11 49.18 4.72 69.84
N PHE A 12 49.04 4.01 70.96
CA PHE A 12 47.80 3.57 71.59
C PHE A 12 47.57 4.39 72.85
N ARG A 13 46.51 5.20 72.87
CA ARG A 13 46.32 6.32 73.81
C ARG A 13 45.71 5.92 75.16
N ASN A 14 45.07 4.77 75.19
CA ASN A 14 44.45 4.14 76.35
C ASN A 14 44.28 2.63 76.04
N SER A 15 43.57 1.90 76.91
CA SER A 15 43.27 0.48 76.72
C SER A 15 42.40 0.16 75.50
N ASP A 16 41.77 1.17 74.89
CA ASP A 16 40.69 0.96 73.91
C ASP A 16 41.17 1.08 72.47
N THR A 17 42.42 1.51 72.26
CA THR A 17 43.09 1.51 70.94
C THR A 17 44.28 0.58 71.03
N TYR A 18 44.38 -0.48 70.25
CA TYR A 18 45.50 -1.43 70.34
C TYR A 18 45.66 -2.27 69.08
N VAL A 19 46.83 -2.89 68.92
CA VAL A 19 47.06 -3.97 67.97
C VAL A 19 47.34 -5.25 68.74
N HIS A 20 46.63 -6.32 68.40
CA HIS A 20 46.83 -7.62 69.01
C HIS A 20 46.55 -8.75 68.01
N SER A 21 46.97 -9.95 68.35
CA SER A 21 46.65 -11.16 67.60
C SER A 21 45.64 -11.97 68.42
N PRO A 22 44.32 -11.80 68.17
CA PRO A 22 43.30 -12.51 68.94
C PRO A 22 43.37 -14.02 68.72
N GLU A 23 43.78 -14.44 67.53
CA GLU A 23 43.89 -15.84 67.09
C GLU A 23 45.10 -16.03 66.17
N GLU A 24 45.44 -17.28 65.87
CA GLU A 24 46.51 -17.62 64.94
C GLU A 24 46.27 -16.98 63.56
N ASN A 25 47.30 -16.34 62.98
CA ASN A 25 47.27 -15.69 61.66
C ASN A 25 46.35 -14.46 61.53
N ILE A 26 45.84 -13.90 62.65
CA ILE A 26 45.08 -12.64 62.65
C ILE A 26 45.90 -11.56 63.34
N LEU A 27 46.05 -10.39 62.71
CA LEU A 27 46.54 -9.17 63.34
C LEU A 27 45.41 -8.14 63.33
N ALA A 28 44.76 -7.94 64.46
CA ALA A 28 43.67 -6.99 64.59
C ALA A 28 44.19 -5.61 65.00
N LEU A 29 43.64 -4.57 64.37
CA LEU A 29 43.78 -3.18 64.79
C LEU A 29 42.45 -2.71 65.35
N VAL A 30 42.42 -2.43 66.65
CA VAL A 30 41.27 -1.81 67.32
C VAL A 30 41.55 -0.31 67.40
N ALA A 31 40.82 0.47 66.61
CA ALA A 31 40.91 1.93 66.59
C ALA A 31 39.56 2.56 66.25
N PRO A 32 39.23 3.76 66.76
CA PRO A 32 37.99 4.44 66.41
C PRO A 32 37.96 4.87 64.93
N THR A 33 39.14 5.12 64.33
CA THR A 33 39.33 5.36 62.90
C THR A 33 40.71 4.86 62.46
N LEU A 34 40.81 4.37 61.23
CA LEU A 34 42.07 4.06 60.56
C LEU A 34 42.26 5.05 59.41
N ASN A 35 43.33 5.85 59.46
CA ASN A 35 43.71 6.75 58.37
C ASN A 35 45.03 6.28 57.76
N ILE A 36 45.04 5.99 56.46
CA ILE A 36 46.23 5.59 55.69
C ILE A 36 46.48 6.69 54.64
N ASP A 37 47.55 7.45 54.81
CA ASP A 37 47.92 8.53 53.88
C ASP A 37 49.05 8.08 52.94
N ALA A 38 48.70 7.84 51.69
CA ALA A 38 49.62 7.46 50.61
C ALA A 38 49.59 8.47 49.44
N THR A 39 49.35 9.76 49.72
CA THR A 39 49.04 10.81 48.72
C THR A 39 50.17 11.25 47.76
N GLY A 40 51.34 10.61 47.79
CA GLY A 40 52.47 10.96 46.91
C GLY A 40 52.31 10.44 45.47
N THR A 41 52.90 11.13 44.48
CA THR A 41 52.78 10.76 43.04
C THR A 41 53.42 9.42 42.65
N THR A 42 54.19 8.81 43.55
CA THR A 42 54.82 7.49 43.42
C THR A 42 54.42 6.52 44.53
N ASN A 43 53.53 6.94 45.44
CA ASN A 43 53.14 6.17 46.62
C ASN A 43 51.73 5.59 46.40
N GLY A 44 51.41 4.53 47.14
CA GLY A 44 50.13 3.86 47.05
C GLY A 44 49.93 2.89 48.22
N ILE A 45 48.73 2.32 48.30
CA ILE A 45 48.42 1.24 49.21
C ILE A 45 48.35 -0.04 48.37
N ASP A 46 49.35 -0.92 48.52
CA ASP A 46 49.34 -2.22 47.87
C ASP A 46 48.76 -3.28 48.81
N ILE A 47 47.62 -3.85 48.45
CA ILE A 47 46.97 -4.95 49.19
C ILE A 47 47.03 -6.21 48.33
N ASN A 48 47.94 -7.12 48.65
CA ASN A 48 48.03 -8.42 47.98
C ASN A 48 47.32 -9.47 48.84
N ALA A 49 46.04 -9.72 48.54
CA ALA A 49 45.24 -10.73 49.23
C ALA A 49 45.30 -12.10 48.53
N GLY A 50 45.27 -13.18 49.32
CA GLY A 50 45.16 -14.55 48.81
C GLY A 50 43.74 -14.90 48.35
N GLY A 51 43.40 -16.19 48.29
CA GLY A 51 42.09 -16.66 47.81
C GLY A 51 40.85 -16.19 48.57
N ASN A 52 41.03 -15.64 49.79
CA ASN A 52 39.94 -15.04 50.56
C ASN A 52 39.64 -13.59 50.15
N GLY A 53 40.48 -12.97 49.31
CA GLY A 53 40.30 -11.61 48.83
C GLY A 53 40.42 -10.54 49.92
N VAL A 54 39.89 -9.36 49.61
CA VAL A 54 39.72 -8.23 50.53
C VAL A 54 38.23 -8.03 50.70
N ASP A 55 37.75 -8.07 51.94
CA ASP A 55 36.34 -7.79 52.27
C ASP A 55 36.20 -6.33 52.71
N LEU A 56 35.28 -5.61 52.07
CA LEU A 56 34.92 -4.22 52.37
C LEU A 56 33.42 -4.17 52.66
N ASP A 57 33.07 -4.37 53.93
CA ASP A 57 31.71 -4.24 54.43
C ASP A 57 31.55 -2.89 55.18
N ALA A 58 30.59 -2.09 54.75
CA ALA A 58 30.27 -0.81 55.37
C ALA A 58 28.76 -0.60 55.42
N THR A 59 28.27 -0.15 56.58
CA THR A 59 26.89 0.36 56.72
C THR A 59 26.72 1.79 56.19
N GLY A 60 27.83 2.44 55.82
CA GLY A 60 27.87 3.78 55.23
C GLY A 60 28.46 3.73 53.82
N GLU A 61 28.79 4.90 53.27
CA GLU A 61 29.33 5.01 51.91
C GLU A 61 30.71 4.35 51.78
N VAL A 62 30.87 3.52 50.74
CA VAL A 62 32.18 3.11 50.23
C VAL A 62 32.52 4.00 49.03
N ASN A 63 33.31 5.05 49.25
CA ASN A 63 33.72 5.97 48.19
C ASN A 63 35.03 5.50 47.53
N ILE A 64 35.00 5.23 46.23
CA ILE A 64 36.16 4.89 45.41
C ILE A 64 36.30 5.95 44.32
N ALA A 65 37.22 6.88 44.50
CA ALA A 65 37.44 7.99 43.57
C ALA A 65 38.90 8.06 43.10
N SER A 66 39.09 8.50 41.86
CA SER A 66 40.41 8.75 41.27
C SER A 66 40.38 10.06 40.50
N SER A 67 41.31 10.97 40.80
CA SER A 67 41.49 12.22 40.06
C SER A 67 42.48 12.09 38.89
N LYS A 68 42.81 10.85 38.50
CA LYS A 68 43.78 10.56 37.45
C LYS A 68 43.16 10.84 36.08
N ASP A 69 43.73 11.80 35.34
CA ASP A 69 43.34 12.11 33.97
C ASP A 69 44.05 11.19 32.96
N ALA A 70 43.57 9.95 32.86
CA ALA A 70 44.05 8.95 31.91
C ALA A 70 42.98 7.88 31.67
N VAL A 71 43.15 7.05 30.64
CA VAL A 71 42.21 5.99 30.23
C VAL A 71 41.78 5.07 31.39
N SER A 72 42.70 4.75 32.31
CA SER A 72 42.43 3.87 33.45
C SER A 72 42.63 4.64 34.77
N ALA A 73 41.59 5.37 35.17
CA ALA A 73 41.53 6.09 36.45
C ALA A 73 41.13 5.17 37.61
N VAL A 74 40.12 4.32 37.39
CA VAL A 74 39.67 3.23 38.27
C VAL A 74 39.54 1.97 37.40
N VAL A 75 39.98 0.81 37.90
CA VAL A 75 39.91 -0.47 37.19
C VAL A 75 39.32 -1.53 38.11
N ILE A 76 38.27 -2.20 37.65
CA ILE A 76 37.68 -3.38 38.31
C ILE A 76 37.75 -4.50 37.27
N ALA A 77 38.47 -5.58 37.58
CA ALA A 77 38.72 -6.66 36.64
C ALA A 77 38.69 -8.03 37.32
N SER A 78 38.11 -9.01 36.64
CA SER A 78 38.14 -10.43 37.00
C SER A 78 38.68 -11.22 35.82
N THR A 79 39.50 -12.25 36.07
CA THR A 79 40.14 -13.08 35.03
C THR A 79 39.66 -14.53 35.03
N GLY A 80 38.91 -14.95 36.07
CA GLY A 80 38.43 -16.32 36.24
C GLY A 80 36.91 -16.47 36.44
N GLY A 81 36.16 -15.36 36.42
CA GLY A 81 34.71 -15.33 36.64
C GLY A 81 34.11 -13.96 36.34
N GLY A 82 32.83 -13.75 36.70
CA GLY A 82 32.13 -12.48 36.53
C GLY A 82 32.51 -11.39 37.54
N ILE A 83 31.88 -10.23 37.38
CA ILE A 83 31.86 -9.13 38.37
C ILE A 83 30.38 -8.87 38.64
N ASP A 84 29.93 -9.14 39.86
CA ASP A 84 28.56 -8.88 40.26
C ASP A 84 28.43 -7.45 40.81
N ILE A 85 27.42 -6.73 40.34
CA ILE A 85 26.99 -5.45 40.90
C ILE A 85 25.50 -5.60 41.17
N THR A 86 25.09 -5.49 42.42
CA THR A 86 23.72 -5.82 42.81
C THR A 86 23.25 -4.88 43.89
N VAL A 87 22.06 -4.33 43.70
CA VAL A 87 21.26 -3.74 44.76
C VAL A 87 20.28 -4.81 45.22
N ALA A 88 20.43 -5.30 46.45
CA ALA A 88 19.59 -6.35 47.03
C ALA A 88 19.19 -5.99 48.46
N GLY A 89 17.94 -6.31 48.82
CA GLY A 89 17.39 -6.08 50.15
C GLY A 89 15.88 -6.24 50.16
N SER A 90 15.27 -6.47 51.34
CA SER A 90 13.81 -6.51 51.49
C SER A 90 13.14 -5.14 51.31
N ASP A 91 13.94 -4.08 51.35
CA ASP A 91 13.50 -2.69 51.46
C ASP A 91 13.88 -1.86 50.21
N VAL A 92 14.25 -2.51 49.10
CA VAL A 92 14.56 -1.83 47.83
C VAL A 92 13.30 -1.10 47.34
N ALA A 93 13.35 0.23 47.35
CA ALA A 93 12.28 1.11 46.93
C ALA A 93 12.49 1.59 45.48
N ALA A 94 11.49 2.29 44.91
CA ALA A 94 11.68 2.98 43.65
C ALA A 94 12.79 4.05 43.79
N GLY A 95 13.81 4.00 42.94
CA GLY A 95 14.95 4.92 42.97
C GLY A 95 16.23 4.36 43.61
N ASP A 96 16.22 3.12 44.13
CA ASP A 96 17.43 2.39 44.53
C ASP A 96 18.12 1.81 43.28
N ASP A 97 18.61 2.71 42.43
CA ASP A 97 19.10 2.42 41.08
C ASP A 97 20.62 2.20 41.05
N ILE A 98 21.09 1.51 40.01
CA ILE A 98 22.51 1.50 39.64
C ILE A 98 22.72 2.57 38.58
N ASP A 99 23.14 3.76 39.00
CA ASP A 99 23.42 4.87 38.09
C ASP A 99 24.79 4.73 37.42
N ILE A 100 24.83 4.82 36.09
CA ILE A 100 26.06 4.92 35.30
C ILE A 100 25.97 6.17 34.45
N THR A 101 26.83 7.15 34.72
CA THR A 101 26.83 8.45 34.03
C THR A 101 28.20 8.76 33.45
N ALA A 102 28.23 9.13 32.16
CA ALA A 102 29.39 9.69 31.49
C ALA A 102 29.06 11.10 30.98
N THR A 103 29.62 12.14 31.61
CA THR A 103 29.39 13.54 31.19
C THR A 103 30.52 13.98 30.26
N GLY A 104 30.20 14.22 28.98
CA GLY A 104 31.18 14.62 27.96
C GLY A 104 32.05 13.48 27.41
N SER A 105 31.67 12.23 27.68
CA SER A 105 32.31 11.01 27.17
C SER A 105 31.27 9.91 26.94
N SER A 106 31.69 8.73 26.46
CA SER A 106 30.80 7.61 26.12
C SER A 106 30.79 6.53 27.20
N ILE A 107 29.65 5.88 27.38
CA ILE A 107 29.54 4.59 28.07
C ILE A 107 29.65 3.51 27.00
N ASN A 108 30.64 2.62 27.12
CA ASN A 108 30.79 1.48 26.22
C ASN A 108 30.39 0.20 26.95
N ILE A 109 29.45 -0.56 26.38
CA ILE A 109 29.03 -1.88 26.87
C ILE A 109 29.28 -2.87 25.75
N SER A 110 30.12 -3.87 26.00
CA SER A 110 30.46 -4.87 25.00
C SER A 110 30.70 -6.23 25.64
N SER A 111 30.33 -7.29 24.93
CA SER A 111 30.69 -8.66 25.24
C SER A 111 31.30 -9.31 24.02
N SER A 112 32.34 -10.11 24.24
CA SER A 112 32.94 -10.98 23.21
C SER A 112 32.56 -12.44 23.40
N GLU A 113 31.58 -12.72 24.26
CA GLU A 113 31.09 -14.06 24.53
C GLU A 113 30.31 -14.60 23.33
N ASP A 114 30.56 -15.86 22.95
CA ASP A 114 29.82 -16.58 21.91
C ASP A 114 28.63 -17.33 22.54
N ALA A 115 27.75 -16.56 23.17
CA ALA A 115 26.51 -17.03 23.78
C ALA A 115 25.33 -16.23 23.22
N VAL A 116 24.13 -16.83 23.24
CA VAL A 116 22.90 -16.20 22.73
C VAL A 116 22.57 -14.90 23.47
N ASP A 117 22.88 -14.86 24.75
CA ASP A 117 22.58 -13.82 25.73
C ASP A 117 23.83 -13.05 26.18
N ALA A 118 24.84 -12.97 25.31
CA ALA A 118 26.14 -12.31 25.59
C ALA A 118 26.00 -10.89 26.16
N VAL A 119 24.94 -10.16 25.79
CA VAL A 119 24.46 -8.96 26.47
C VAL A 119 22.95 -9.04 26.60
N THR A 120 22.43 -8.90 27.82
CA THR A 120 20.98 -8.91 28.10
C THR A 120 20.57 -7.65 28.83
N ILE A 121 19.50 -7.00 28.37
CA ILE A 121 18.82 -5.89 29.07
C ILE A 121 17.39 -6.35 29.31
N LEU A 122 17.01 -6.53 30.58
CA LEU A 122 15.73 -7.12 30.97
C LEU A 122 15.07 -6.29 32.06
N SER A 123 13.80 -5.93 31.85
CA SER A 123 12.91 -5.39 32.88
C SER A 123 11.73 -6.35 33.05
N SER A 124 11.47 -6.81 34.28
CA SER A 124 10.39 -7.78 34.57
C SER A 124 9.16 -7.13 35.21
N GLY A 125 9.27 -5.90 35.70
CA GLY A 125 8.19 -5.16 36.37
C GLY A 125 7.76 -3.87 35.67
N GLY A 126 8.46 -3.42 34.62
CA GLY A 126 8.20 -2.17 33.92
C GLY A 126 8.77 -2.13 32.49
N GLY A 127 8.78 -0.95 31.87
CA GLY A 127 9.35 -0.73 30.54
C GLY A 127 10.87 -0.62 30.54
N ILE A 128 11.44 -0.49 29.34
CA ILE A 128 12.82 -0.10 29.09
C ILE A 128 12.75 1.13 28.18
N ASP A 129 13.17 2.28 28.68
CA ASP A 129 13.25 3.50 27.88
C ASP A 129 14.63 3.60 27.21
N ILE A 130 14.63 3.85 25.90
CA ILE A 130 15.86 4.11 25.12
C ILE A 130 15.60 5.41 24.35
N SER A 131 16.45 6.41 24.56
CA SER A 131 16.24 7.73 23.99
C SER A 131 17.55 8.42 23.64
N ALA A 132 17.59 9.04 22.47
CA ALA A 132 18.60 10.02 22.09
C ALA A 132 17.98 11.43 22.18
N THR A 133 18.31 12.19 23.24
CA THR A 133 17.66 13.49 23.55
C THR A 133 18.66 14.66 23.60
N GLY A 134 19.75 14.58 22.83
CA GLY A 134 20.77 15.63 22.77
C GLY A 134 20.19 16.99 22.36
N ALA A 135 20.70 18.07 22.94
CA ALA A 135 20.25 19.43 22.62
C ALA A 135 20.79 19.96 21.27
N ASP A 136 21.78 19.29 20.70
CA ASP A 136 22.42 19.62 19.42
C ASP A 136 21.94 18.65 18.35
N VAL A 137 20.63 18.70 18.04
CA VAL A 137 19.97 17.86 17.02
C VAL A 137 20.46 18.21 15.61
N ALA A 138 21.70 17.84 15.31
CA ALA A 138 22.19 17.65 13.96
C ALA A 138 21.73 16.28 13.43
N ALA A 139 21.83 16.05 12.11
CA ALA A 139 21.61 14.72 11.55
C ALA A 139 22.61 13.72 12.16
N GLY A 140 22.13 12.64 12.78
CA GLY A 140 22.98 11.58 13.35
C GLY A 140 22.81 11.29 14.85
N ASP A 141 21.94 12.01 15.57
CA ASP A 141 21.55 11.65 16.94
C ASP A 141 20.51 10.50 16.94
N ASP A 142 20.87 9.41 16.26
CA ASP A 142 19.98 8.28 15.98
C ASP A 142 20.18 7.14 16.99
N ILE A 143 19.15 6.29 17.12
CA ILE A 143 19.29 4.99 17.77
C ILE A 143 19.55 3.96 16.66
N ASP A 144 20.82 3.68 16.42
CA ASP A 144 21.22 2.68 15.41
C ASP A 144 21.10 1.25 15.95
N ILE A 145 20.37 0.40 15.23
CA ILE A 145 20.28 -1.05 15.50
C ILE A 145 20.73 -1.80 14.25
N THR A 146 21.87 -2.47 14.34
CA THR A 146 22.45 -3.21 13.21
C THR A 146 22.70 -4.67 13.58
N ALA A 147 22.13 -5.58 12.78
CA ALA A 147 22.40 -7.01 12.86
C ALA A 147 23.21 -7.46 11.63
N THR A 148 24.53 -7.61 11.77
CA THR A 148 25.39 -8.10 10.68
C THR A 148 25.39 -9.62 10.68
N LEU A 149 24.95 -10.24 9.58
CA LEU A 149 24.82 -11.71 9.40
C LEU A 149 23.76 -12.38 10.29
N SER A 150 22.93 -11.60 10.99
CA SER A 150 21.83 -12.08 11.83
C SER A 150 20.55 -11.26 11.57
N SER A 151 19.52 -11.44 12.40
CA SER A 151 18.22 -10.77 12.27
C SER A 151 17.93 -9.86 13.46
N VAL A 152 17.30 -8.71 13.21
CA VAL A 152 16.60 -7.95 14.25
C VAL A 152 15.17 -8.48 14.35
N ILE A 153 14.75 -8.94 15.53
CA ILE A 153 13.38 -9.40 15.80
C ILE A 153 12.74 -8.41 16.77
N ILE A 154 11.62 -7.80 16.38
CA ILE A 154 10.83 -6.92 17.23
C ILE A 154 9.47 -7.58 17.40
N THR A 155 9.04 -7.79 18.63
CA THR A 155 7.77 -8.44 18.94
C THR A 155 7.13 -7.74 20.12
N SER A 156 5.88 -7.31 19.94
CA SER A 156 5.03 -6.89 21.04
C SER A 156 3.91 -7.90 21.23
N THR A 157 3.64 -8.24 22.48
CA THR A 157 2.58 -9.18 22.87
C THR A 157 1.48 -8.49 23.67
N GLU A 158 1.56 -7.16 23.76
CA GLU A 158 0.57 -6.35 24.46
C GLU A 158 -0.76 -6.37 23.70
N SER A 159 -1.87 -6.56 24.43
CA SER A 159 -3.22 -6.60 23.86
C SER A 159 -3.84 -5.20 23.85
N VAL A 160 -3.19 -4.27 23.14
CA VAL A 160 -3.64 -2.89 22.91
C VAL A 160 -3.47 -2.53 21.44
N ALA A 161 -4.19 -1.51 20.97
CA ALA A 161 -4.24 -1.15 19.56
C ALA A 161 -2.86 -0.73 18.98
N ASP A 162 -2.01 -0.14 19.80
CA ASP A 162 -0.70 0.42 19.45
C ASP A 162 0.46 -0.33 20.10
N ALA A 163 0.32 -1.66 20.24
CA ALA A 163 1.33 -2.55 20.81
C ALA A 163 2.73 -2.37 20.17
N LEU A 164 2.78 -1.98 18.89
CA LEU A 164 3.98 -1.46 18.23
C LEU A 164 3.64 -0.20 17.44
N ARG A 165 4.30 0.91 17.76
CA ARG A 165 4.07 2.21 17.10
C ARG A 165 5.36 2.72 16.43
N LEU A 166 5.32 2.90 15.12
CA LEU A 166 6.40 3.55 14.34
C LEU A 166 5.91 4.93 13.88
N ASN A 167 6.58 6.00 14.31
CA ASN A 167 6.10 7.36 14.07
C ASN A 167 7.23 8.36 13.88
N ALA A 168 7.35 8.88 12.66
CA ALA A 168 8.19 10.01 12.32
C ALA A 168 7.35 11.30 12.31
N SER A 169 7.47 12.15 13.36
CA SER A 169 6.70 13.41 13.44
C SER A 169 7.17 14.49 12.47
N ALA A 170 8.41 14.38 11.98
CA ALA A 170 9.01 15.27 10.99
C ALA A 170 9.88 14.42 10.05
N GLY A 171 9.28 13.82 9.02
CA GLY A 171 9.97 12.93 8.09
C GLY A 171 9.08 11.81 7.58
N GLY A 172 9.71 10.77 7.04
CA GLY A 172 9.05 9.55 6.59
C GLY A 172 9.56 8.32 7.34
N ILE A 173 8.90 7.19 7.11
CA ILE A 173 9.39 5.86 7.48
C ILE A 173 9.83 5.21 6.18
N ASP A 174 11.08 4.78 6.11
CA ASP A 174 11.61 4.05 4.97
C ASP A 174 11.62 2.54 5.29
N VAL A 175 11.19 1.73 4.32
CA VAL A 175 11.08 0.27 4.47
C VAL A 175 11.55 -0.39 3.19
N ASP A 176 12.80 -0.86 3.20
CA ASP A 176 13.45 -1.44 2.05
C ASP A 176 13.70 -2.95 2.21
N GLY A 177 13.32 -3.71 1.19
CA GLY A 177 13.51 -5.16 1.11
C GLY A 177 14.36 -5.53 -0.11
N ASN A 178 15.68 -5.35 -0.03
CA ASN A 178 16.55 -5.68 -1.15
C ASN A 178 16.66 -7.21 -1.34
N ASN A 179 16.32 -7.71 -2.54
CA ASN A 179 16.26 -9.15 -2.87
C ASN A 179 15.38 -9.97 -1.90
N SER A 180 14.34 -9.37 -1.33
CA SER A 180 13.49 -9.99 -0.31
C SER A 180 12.00 -9.70 -0.57
N THR A 181 11.15 -10.06 0.38
CA THR A 181 9.71 -9.78 0.38
C THR A 181 9.36 -8.92 1.58
N ILE A 182 8.67 -7.79 1.34
CA ILE A 182 8.00 -7.02 2.39
C ILE A 182 6.55 -7.49 2.44
N ASN A 183 6.16 -8.12 3.55
CA ASN A 183 4.78 -8.56 3.77
C ASN A 183 4.13 -7.69 4.83
N ILE A 184 2.94 -7.15 4.52
CA ILE A 184 2.05 -6.51 5.48
C ILE A 184 0.80 -7.37 5.56
N THR A 185 0.50 -7.90 6.74
CA THR A 185 -0.64 -8.80 6.95
C THR A 185 -1.44 -8.31 8.15
N ASN A 186 -2.73 -8.12 7.96
CA ASN A 186 -3.69 -7.94 9.04
C ASN A 186 -4.60 -9.16 9.10
N THR A 187 -4.68 -9.80 10.26
CA THR A 187 -5.60 -10.92 10.49
C THR A 187 -6.75 -10.39 11.33
N ALA A 188 -7.82 -9.98 10.65
CA ALA A 188 -9.02 -9.46 11.29
C ALA A 188 -9.73 -10.52 12.14
N ASP A 189 -10.09 -10.17 13.36
CA ASP A 189 -11.04 -10.92 14.22
C ASP A 189 -12.31 -10.11 14.56
N GLY A 190 -12.35 -8.84 14.16
CA GLY A 190 -13.45 -7.90 14.27
C GLY A 190 -13.78 -7.18 12.95
N ALA A 191 -14.85 -6.38 12.97
CA ALA A 191 -15.38 -5.71 11.79
C ALA A 191 -14.63 -4.42 11.38
N GLU A 192 -13.72 -3.90 12.23
CA GLU A 192 -12.98 -2.65 12.00
C GLU A 192 -11.47 -2.87 11.83
N ASP A 193 -11.07 -4.14 11.72
CA ASP A 193 -9.68 -4.54 11.56
C ASP A 193 -9.25 -4.32 10.10
N ASP A 194 -8.96 -3.06 9.80
CA ASP A 194 -8.60 -2.61 8.46
C ASP A 194 -7.09 -2.32 8.35
N ILE A 195 -6.53 -2.56 7.16
CA ILE A 195 -5.30 -1.89 6.74
C ILE A 195 -5.72 -0.57 6.08
N LYS A 196 -5.41 0.56 6.73
CA LYS A 196 -5.69 1.91 6.20
C LYS A 196 -4.42 2.53 5.66
N ILE A 197 -4.45 2.91 4.38
CA ILE A 197 -3.43 3.73 3.73
C ILE A 197 -4.09 5.05 3.35
N HIS A 198 -3.69 6.15 4.00
CA HIS A 198 -4.34 7.44 3.84
C HIS A 198 -3.30 8.55 3.63
N GLN A 199 -3.34 9.20 2.48
CA GLN A 199 -2.65 10.47 2.25
C GLN A 199 -3.59 11.62 2.58
N ALA A 200 -3.26 12.40 3.62
CA ALA A 200 -4.01 13.58 4.06
C ALA A 200 -3.33 14.89 3.63
N GLY A 201 -4.09 15.99 3.60
CA GLY A 201 -3.56 17.35 3.41
C GLY A 201 -3.88 17.98 2.05
N ALA A 202 -3.73 19.30 1.97
CA ALA A 202 -4.13 20.13 0.81
C ALA A 202 -3.01 20.40 -0.21
N PHE A 203 -1.84 19.78 -0.02
CA PHE A 203 -0.69 19.95 -0.89
C PHE A 203 -0.75 18.98 -2.08
N ASP A 204 0.13 19.18 -3.06
CA ASP A 204 0.31 18.27 -4.20
C ASP A 204 0.97 16.95 -3.73
N ALA A 205 0.17 16.13 -3.05
CA ALA A 205 0.56 14.84 -2.48
C ALA A 205 -0.13 13.71 -3.23
N SER A 206 0.56 12.57 -3.35
CA SER A 206 0.08 11.43 -4.12
C SER A 206 0.36 10.12 -3.37
N LEU A 207 -0.57 9.17 -3.47
CA LEU A 207 -0.29 7.77 -3.18
C LEU A 207 0.12 7.09 -4.49
N ILE A 208 1.38 6.68 -4.59
CA ILE A 208 1.93 6.05 -5.80
C ILE A 208 2.13 4.57 -5.54
N LEU A 209 1.38 3.71 -6.23
CA LEU A 209 1.60 2.27 -6.27
C LEU A 209 2.22 1.91 -7.62
N ARG A 210 3.51 1.58 -7.62
CA ARG A 210 4.27 1.31 -8.85
C ARG A 210 5.04 0.01 -8.70
N SER A 211 5.01 -0.82 -9.73
CA SER A 211 5.77 -2.07 -9.80
C SER A 211 6.56 -2.11 -11.10
N GLU A 212 7.85 -2.41 -10.99
CA GLU A 212 8.74 -2.71 -12.12
C GLU A 212 8.82 -4.22 -12.41
N GLY A 213 8.00 -5.02 -11.70
CA GLY A 213 7.95 -6.46 -11.86
C GLY A 213 7.56 -6.86 -13.29
N THR A 214 8.19 -7.91 -13.81
CA THR A 214 7.94 -8.45 -15.15
C THR A 214 6.92 -9.60 -15.17
N GLY A 215 6.42 -10.00 -13.99
CA GLY A 215 5.37 -11.00 -13.86
C GLY A 215 4.00 -10.49 -14.30
N THR A 216 3.06 -11.40 -14.50
CA THR A 216 1.67 -11.10 -14.91
C THR A 216 0.89 -10.26 -13.90
N ASP A 217 1.37 -10.21 -12.67
CA ASP A 217 0.70 -9.69 -11.48
C ASP A 217 1.61 -8.72 -10.73
N ALA A 218 2.31 -7.86 -11.49
CA ALA A 218 3.14 -6.78 -10.96
C ALA A 218 2.39 -5.91 -9.94
N ILE A 219 1.09 -5.66 -10.17
CA ILE A 219 0.13 -5.15 -9.19
C ILE A 219 -1.16 -5.96 -9.33
N LYS A 220 -1.61 -6.62 -8.26
CA LYS A 220 -2.83 -7.41 -8.24
C LYS A 220 -3.75 -6.94 -7.11
N LEU A 221 -4.99 -6.60 -7.45
CA LEU A 221 -6.05 -6.27 -6.51
C LEU A 221 -7.12 -7.36 -6.61
N ASN A 222 -7.34 -8.10 -5.54
CA ASN A 222 -8.25 -9.25 -5.54
C ASN A 222 -9.11 -9.27 -4.28
N ALA A 223 -10.44 -9.19 -4.46
CA ALA A 223 -11.43 -9.33 -3.39
C ALA A 223 -12.25 -10.60 -3.64
N THR A 224 -12.14 -11.61 -2.77
CA THR A 224 -12.76 -12.93 -2.98
C THR A 224 -14.23 -13.01 -2.59
N ALA A 225 -14.68 -12.18 -1.64
CA ALA A 225 -16.06 -12.18 -1.13
C ALA A 225 -16.76 -10.81 -1.26
N GLY A 226 -16.06 -9.78 -1.78
CA GLY A 226 -16.55 -8.41 -1.89
C GLY A 226 -16.10 -7.74 -3.20
N GLY A 227 -16.42 -6.45 -3.35
CA GLY A 227 -16.04 -5.66 -4.52
C GLY A 227 -14.72 -4.92 -4.37
N VAL A 228 -14.21 -4.40 -5.48
CA VAL A 228 -13.15 -3.39 -5.51
C VAL A 228 -13.79 -2.11 -6.04
N GLU A 229 -14.01 -1.13 -5.15
CA GLU A 229 -14.53 0.17 -5.54
C GLU A 229 -13.39 1.11 -5.95
N ILE A 230 -13.54 1.75 -7.11
CA ILE A 230 -12.60 2.76 -7.61
C ILE A 230 -13.42 4.00 -7.95
N ASN A 231 -13.24 5.06 -7.16
CA ASN A 231 -13.92 6.34 -7.38
C ASN A 231 -12.86 7.43 -7.60
N ALA A 232 -13.02 8.20 -8.67
CA ALA A 232 -12.12 9.31 -9.00
C ALA A 232 -12.94 10.59 -9.22
N GLY A 233 -12.59 11.66 -8.48
CA GLY A 233 -13.38 12.90 -8.48
C GLY A 233 -13.33 13.69 -9.80
N THR A 234 -12.23 13.63 -10.55
CA THR A 234 -12.06 14.34 -11.83
C THR A 234 -12.01 13.41 -13.04
N GLY A 235 -11.56 12.18 -12.86
CA GLY A 235 -11.52 11.17 -13.92
C GLY A 235 -10.64 9.97 -13.56
N LEU A 236 -10.92 8.84 -14.20
CA LEU A 236 -10.16 7.61 -14.10
C LEU A 236 -9.59 7.29 -15.48
N ASN A 237 -8.26 7.26 -15.61
CA ASN A 237 -7.59 6.82 -16.83
C ASN A 237 -7.13 5.37 -16.65
N ILE A 238 -7.57 4.48 -17.55
CA ILE A 238 -7.16 3.07 -17.59
C ILE A 238 -6.55 2.84 -18.97
N ASP A 239 -5.25 2.56 -18.98
CA ASP A 239 -4.47 2.35 -20.19
C ASP A 239 -3.57 1.11 -20.03
N ALA A 240 -3.28 0.45 -21.14
CA ALA A 240 -2.39 -0.70 -21.19
C ALA A 240 -1.56 -0.66 -22.47
N ALA A 241 -0.25 -0.82 -22.33
CA ALA A 241 0.70 -0.73 -23.45
C ALA A 241 0.50 -1.80 -24.53
N THR A 242 -0.11 -2.94 -24.19
CA THR A 242 -0.35 -4.05 -25.14
C THR A 242 -1.83 -4.34 -25.32
N ALA A 243 -2.54 -4.64 -24.24
CA ALA A 243 -3.97 -4.91 -24.27
C ALA A 243 -4.61 -4.60 -22.92
N LEU A 244 -5.79 -3.97 -22.96
CA LEU A 244 -6.70 -3.85 -21.82
C LEU A 244 -7.84 -4.85 -22.03
N GLU A 245 -8.01 -5.77 -21.09
CA GLU A 245 -9.10 -6.75 -21.08
C GLU A 245 -10.05 -6.43 -19.93
N MET A 246 -11.35 -6.35 -20.21
CA MET A 246 -12.40 -6.17 -19.22
C MET A 246 -13.44 -7.26 -19.42
N THR A 247 -13.58 -8.14 -18.43
CA THR A 247 -14.50 -9.27 -18.50
C THR A 247 -15.44 -9.27 -17.30
N ASN A 248 -16.74 -9.36 -17.55
CA ASN A 248 -17.73 -9.76 -16.56
C ASN A 248 -18.13 -11.22 -16.79
N THR A 249 -18.04 -12.06 -15.76
CA THR A 249 -18.51 -13.46 -15.81
C THR A 249 -19.70 -13.62 -14.88
N ALA A 250 -20.91 -13.56 -15.44
CA ALA A 250 -22.12 -13.84 -14.71
C ALA A 250 -22.18 -15.33 -14.28
N SER A 251 -22.41 -15.56 -12.99
CA SER A 251 -22.61 -16.88 -12.37
C SER A 251 -24.05 -17.11 -11.89
N ALA A 252 -24.89 -16.08 -11.92
CA ALA A 252 -26.31 -16.11 -11.62
C ALA A 252 -27.04 -14.99 -12.39
N ASP A 253 -28.37 -15.00 -12.35
CA ASP A 253 -29.21 -13.98 -12.97
C ASP A 253 -28.90 -12.57 -12.42
N ALA A 254 -29.11 -11.54 -13.24
CA ALA A 254 -28.90 -10.12 -12.93
C ALA A 254 -27.44 -9.69 -12.65
N GLN A 255 -26.45 -10.50 -13.03
CA GLN A 255 -25.03 -10.15 -12.99
C GLN A 255 -24.61 -9.49 -14.31
N ASP A 256 -25.14 -8.30 -14.56
CA ASP A 256 -24.96 -7.58 -15.83
C ASP A 256 -23.62 -6.84 -15.90
N PHE A 257 -23.09 -6.67 -17.11
CA PHE A 257 -22.02 -5.71 -17.36
C PHE A 257 -22.64 -4.38 -17.80
N THR A 258 -22.72 -3.43 -16.87
CA THR A 258 -23.35 -2.14 -17.11
C THR A 258 -22.30 -1.07 -17.36
N ILE A 259 -22.42 -0.38 -18.49
CA ILE A 259 -21.73 0.89 -18.76
C ILE A 259 -22.81 1.96 -18.90
N GLU A 260 -22.81 2.94 -18.00
CA GLU A 260 -23.84 3.97 -17.94
C GLU A 260 -23.22 5.37 -17.90
N GLN A 261 -23.69 6.27 -18.78
CA GLN A 261 -23.50 7.70 -18.64
C GLN A 261 -24.80 8.32 -18.11
N ALA A 262 -24.77 8.77 -16.86
CA ALA A 262 -25.93 9.40 -16.21
C ALA A 262 -25.78 10.93 -16.13
N GLY A 263 -26.89 11.63 -15.91
CA GLY A 263 -26.94 13.09 -15.71
C GLY A 263 -27.54 13.87 -16.89
N ALA A 264 -27.97 15.10 -16.62
CA ALA A 264 -28.69 15.96 -17.57
C ALA A 264 -27.79 16.92 -18.38
N PHE A 265 -26.48 16.74 -18.32
CA PHE A 265 -25.51 17.59 -19.01
C PHE A 265 -25.20 17.06 -20.41
N ASP A 266 -24.54 17.90 -21.22
CA ASP A 266 -23.99 17.49 -22.52
C ASP A 266 -22.80 16.55 -22.30
N ALA A 267 -23.10 15.27 -22.11
CA ALA A 267 -22.16 14.20 -21.87
C ALA A 267 -22.39 13.09 -22.91
N SER A 268 -21.35 12.30 -23.16
CA SER A 268 -21.38 11.29 -24.19
C SER A 268 -20.61 10.05 -23.76
N LEU A 269 -21.04 8.89 -24.27
CA LEU A 269 -20.24 7.69 -24.31
C LEU A 269 -19.68 7.56 -25.73
N ALA A 270 -18.37 7.81 -25.89
CA ALA A 270 -17.70 7.68 -27.17
C ALA A 270 -16.98 6.32 -27.26
N LEU A 271 -17.33 5.53 -28.28
CA LEU A 271 -16.60 4.30 -28.63
C LEU A 271 -15.96 4.50 -30.00
N SER A 272 -14.64 4.46 -30.06
CA SER A 272 -13.90 4.63 -31.31
C SER A 272 -12.72 3.67 -31.37
N SER A 273 -12.32 3.28 -32.57
CA SER A 273 -11.17 2.41 -32.80
C SER A 273 -10.46 2.83 -34.07
N THR A 274 -9.12 2.87 -34.00
CA THR A 274 -8.23 3.05 -35.16
C THR A 274 -7.69 1.72 -35.68
N GLY A 275 -8.18 0.60 -35.12
CA GLY A 275 -7.76 -0.75 -35.49
C GLY A 275 -7.98 -1.05 -36.98
N THR A 276 -7.02 -1.74 -37.59
CA THR A 276 -7.05 -2.13 -39.01
C THR A 276 -7.46 -3.59 -39.23
N GLY A 277 -7.76 -4.32 -38.15
CA GLY A 277 -8.25 -5.69 -38.19
C GLY A 277 -9.65 -5.81 -38.80
N THR A 278 -10.14 -7.03 -38.94
CA THR A 278 -11.46 -7.30 -39.54
C THR A 278 -12.59 -6.61 -38.79
N ASP A 279 -12.50 -6.54 -37.46
CA ASP A 279 -13.44 -5.84 -36.60
C ASP A 279 -12.68 -4.82 -35.73
N ALA A 280 -12.70 -3.53 -36.10
CA ALA A 280 -12.13 -2.47 -35.26
C ALA A 280 -12.98 -2.23 -34.00
N ILE A 281 -14.31 -2.34 -34.14
CA ILE A 281 -15.30 -2.42 -33.07
C ILE A 281 -16.24 -3.57 -33.44
N LYS A 282 -16.41 -4.53 -32.53
CA LYS A 282 -17.32 -5.67 -32.70
C LYS A 282 -18.40 -5.66 -31.64
N VAL A 283 -19.65 -5.72 -32.06
CA VAL A 283 -20.79 -5.99 -31.17
C VAL A 283 -21.47 -7.24 -31.69
N SER A 284 -21.44 -8.31 -30.90
CA SER A 284 -22.00 -9.60 -31.30
C SER A 284 -22.60 -10.32 -30.11
N THR A 285 -23.79 -10.87 -30.31
CA THR A 285 -24.47 -11.77 -29.36
C THR A 285 -24.57 -13.17 -29.96
N SER A 286 -24.34 -14.20 -29.15
CA SER A 286 -24.53 -15.61 -29.57
C SER A 286 -25.94 -16.13 -29.26
N ALA A 287 -26.64 -15.47 -28.34
CA ALA A 287 -28.04 -15.67 -27.98
C ALA A 287 -28.67 -14.30 -27.66
N GLY A 288 -29.98 -14.17 -27.89
CA GLY A 288 -30.69 -12.89 -27.74
C GLY A 288 -30.50 -11.95 -28.93
N GLY A 289 -30.92 -10.69 -28.76
CA GLY A 289 -30.81 -9.64 -29.76
C GLY A 289 -29.89 -8.50 -29.31
N ILE A 290 -29.62 -7.58 -30.22
CA ILE A 290 -29.08 -6.27 -29.90
C ILE A 290 -30.24 -5.30 -30.01
N ASP A 291 -30.57 -4.64 -28.92
CA ASP A 291 -31.60 -3.59 -28.86
C ASP A 291 -30.93 -2.23 -28.85
N ILE A 292 -31.42 -1.29 -29.66
CA ILE A 292 -30.86 0.05 -29.77
C ILE A 292 -32.01 1.03 -29.90
N ASP A 293 -32.25 1.75 -28.80
CA ASP A 293 -33.25 2.81 -28.74
C ASP A 293 -32.60 4.18 -28.93
N ALA A 294 -33.18 4.98 -29.82
CA ALA A 294 -32.86 6.39 -29.96
C ALA A 294 -34.14 7.22 -29.85
N ALA A 295 -34.23 8.09 -28.85
CA ALA A 295 -35.43 8.93 -28.63
C ALA A 295 -35.67 9.95 -29.76
N SER A 296 -34.65 10.26 -30.56
CA SER A 296 -34.72 11.19 -31.68
C SER A 296 -34.31 10.51 -32.98
N VAL A 297 -33.04 10.56 -33.35
CA VAL A 297 -32.52 10.03 -34.60
C VAL A 297 -31.41 9.04 -34.29
N MET A 298 -31.48 7.86 -34.93
CA MET A 298 -30.35 6.96 -35.08
C MET A 298 -29.72 7.19 -36.45
N THR A 299 -28.43 7.49 -36.49
CA THR A 299 -27.67 7.65 -37.74
C THR A 299 -26.66 6.52 -37.86
N ILE A 300 -26.62 5.87 -39.02
CA ILE A 300 -25.59 4.91 -39.39
C ILE A 300 -24.92 5.44 -40.66
N ASP A 301 -23.70 5.95 -40.52
CA ASP A 301 -22.91 6.43 -41.64
C ASP A 301 -21.81 5.41 -41.97
N VAL A 302 -21.70 5.03 -43.24
CA VAL A 302 -20.70 4.08 -43.72
C VAL A 302 -20.01 4.64 -44.96
N GLY A 303 -18.69 4.73 -44.94
CA GLY A 303 -17.92 5.20 -46.10
C GLY A 303 -17.86 4.20 -47.27
N GLY A 304 -18.27 2.95 -47.04
CA GLY A 304 -18.30 1.87 -48.03
C GLY A 304 -19.70 1.32 -48.22
N SER A 305 -19.90 0.05 -47.83
CA SER A 305 -21.18 -0.65 -47.94
C SER A 305 -21.72 -1.08 -46.58
N MET A 306 -23.00 -0.86 -46.33
CA MET A 306 -23.73 -1.51 -45.22
C MET A 306 -24.29 -2.84 -45.73
N ASN A 307 -23.97 -3.95 -45.05
CA ASN A 307 -24.53 -5.26 -45.35
C ASN A 307 -25.49 -5.69 -44.23
N ILE A 308 -26.74 -6.00 -44.58
CA ILE A 308 -27.75 -6.51 -43.64
C ILE A 308 -28.15 -7.91 -44.11
N ASN A 309 -27.81 -8.92 -43.32
CA ASN A 309 -28.16 -10.31 -43.58
C ASN A 309 -29.05 -10.85 -42.43
N PRO A 310 -30.38 -10.75 -42.53
CA PRO A 310 -31.28 -11.08 -41.42
C PRO A 310 -31.48 -12.58 -41.19
N GLY A 311 -30.95 -13.45 -42.06
CA GLY A 311 -31.26 -14.89 -42.09
C GLY A 311 -32.70 -15.23 -42.52
N ALA A 312 -33.70 -14.42 -42.14
CA ALA A 312 -35.11 -14.57 -42.49
C ALA A 312 -35.73 -13.31 -43.11
N THR A 313 -35.85 -12.21 -42.37
CA THR A 313 -36.56 -11.00 -42.84
C THR A 313 -36.00 -9.73 -42.21
N VAL A 314 -35.88 -8.66 -43.00
CA VAL A 314 -35.74 -7.29 -42.48
C VAL A 314 -37.12 -6.64 -42.50
N ALA A 315 -37.63 -6.20 -41.36
CA ALA A 315 -38.88 -5.44 -41.27
C ALA A 315 -38.55 -3.96 -41.03
N TRP A 316 -39.15 -3.08 -41.84
CA TRP A 316 -39.12 -1.63 -41.64
C TRP A 316 -40.53 -1.18 -41.29
N ASP A 317 -40.82 -1.05 -39.99
CA ASP A 317 -42.13 -0.58 -39.52
C ASP A 317 -42.09 0.94 -39.33
N ASN A 318 -42.66 1.69 -40.27
CA ASN A 318 -42.77 3.14 -40.21
C ASN A 318 -44.25 3.56 -40.28
N ASN A 319 -45.00 3.23 -39.23
CA ASN A 319 -46.45 3.42 -39.16
C ASN A 319 -46.89 4.91 -39.21
N THR A 320 -45.99 5.86 -38.96
CA THR A 320 -46.30 7.31 -38.94
C THR A 320 -45.69 8.10 -40.09
N ASN A 321 -44.52 7.71 -40.60
CA ASN A 321 -43.81 8.44 -41.66
C ASN A 321 -43.54 7.53 -42.87
N ALA A 322 -43.23 8.13 -44.02
CA ALA A 322 -42.79 7.36 -45.18
C ALA A 322 -41.33 6.91 -45.00
N LEU A 323 -41.00 5.69 -45.45
CA LEU A 323 -39.62 5.30 -45.70
C LEU A 323 -39.13 6.03 -46.96
N ALA A 324 -38.16 6.93 -46.79
CA ALA A 324 -37.50 7.61 -47.89
C ALA A 324 -36.12 6.97 -48.15
N ILE A 325 -35.89 6.53 -49.39
CA ILE A 325 -34.59 6.02 -49.83
C ILE A 325 -34.05 7.00 -50.86
N ASN A 326 -33.11 7.85 -50.44
CA ASN A 326 -32.50 8.85 -51.30
C ASN A 326 -31.14 8.30 -51.78
N LYS A 327 -30.88 8.35 -53.09
CA LYS A 327 -29.61 7.95 -53.69
C LYS A 327 -29.07 9.05 -54.60
N GLU A 328 -27.77 9.28 -54.55
CA GLU A 328 -27.08 10.23 -55.43
C GLU A 328 -26.37 9.47 -56.57
N ASN A 329 -26.92 9.53 -57.79
CA ASN A 329 -26.32 9.05 -59.05
C ASN A 329 -25.93 7.55 -59.13
N VAL A 330 -26.78 6.62 -58.64
CA VAL A 330 -26.49 5.17 -58.75
C VAL A 330 -27.73 4.33 -59.08
N THR A 331 -27.54 3.25 -59.84
CA THR A 331 -28.52 2.18 -60.07
C THR A 331 -28.81 1.42 -58.78
N GLU A 332 -30.09 1.25 -58.44
CA GLU A 332 -30.53 0.30 -57.42
C GLU A 332 -30.86 -1.05 -58.07
N THR A 333 -30.18 -2.10 -57.62
CA THR A 333 -30.43 -3.48 -58.09
C THR A 333 -31.06 -4.27 -56.96
N LEU A 334 -32.32 -4.68 -57.14
CA LEU A 334 -32.97 -5.67 -56.29
C LEU A 334 -32.94 -7.02 -57.01
N SER A 335 -32.28 -8.02 -56.44
CA SER A 335 -32.13 -9.34 -57.03
C SER A 335 -32.35 -10.44 -55.99
N SER A 336 -32.84 -11.59 -56.45
CA SER A 336 -32.94 -12.81 -55.63
C SER A 336 -32.09 -13.89 -56.27
N ALA A 337 -31.33 -14.61 -55.45
CA ALA A 337 -30.59 -15.80 -55.85
C ALA A 337 -31.39 -17.10 -55.62
N VAL A 338 -32.62 -17.02 -55.10
CA VAL A 338 -33.48 -18.16 -54.80
C VAL A 338 -34.20 -18.62 -56.08
N THR A 339 -34.32 -19.94 -56.28
CA THR A 339 -34.83 -20.54 -57.52
C THR A 339 -36.33 -20.40 -57.75
N ASP A 340 -37.09 -19.96 -56.74
CA ASP A 340 -38.51 -19.66 -56.83
C ASP A 340 -38.70 -18.17 -57.14
N LEU A 341 -39.58 -17.85 -58.10
CA LEU A 341 -39.76 -16.55 -58.75
C LEU A 341 -39.59 -15.35 -57.77
N PRO A 342 -38.61 -14.44 -57.97
CA PRO A 342 -38.50 -13.24 -57.15
C PRO A 342 -39.80 -12.44 -57.25
N LEU A 343 -40.47 -12.26 -56.12
CA LEU A 343 -41.71 -11.52 -56.05
C LEU A 343 -41.47 -10.20 -55.32
N PHE A 344 -41.57 -9.10 -56.07
CA PHE A 344 -41.71 -7.78 -55.47
C PHE A 344 -43.18 -7.54 -55.16
N VAL A 345 -43.54 -7.57 -53.87
CA VAL A 345 -44.90 -7.36 -53.38
C VAL A 345 -45.04 -5.94 -52.84
N ILE A 346 -45.99 -5.19 -53.39
CA ILE A 346 -46.50 -3.97 -52.77
C ILE A 346 -47.97 -4.25 -52.44
N ASP A 347 -48.29 -4.33 -51.17
CA ASP A 347 -49.63 -4.63 -50.68
C ASP A 347 -50.14 -3.52 -49.76
N ASN A 348 -51.39 -3.09 -49.96
CA ASN A 348 -52.07 -2.16 -49.06
C ASN A 348 -53.20 -2.92 -48.37
N THR A 349 -52.94 -3.34 -47.14
CA THR A 349 -53.83 -4.19 -46.35
C THR A 349 -54.94 -3.41 -45.63
N THR A 350 -54.95 -2.07 -45.71
CA THR A 350 -55.96 -1.22 -45.06
C THR A 350 -57.10 -0.89 -46.03
N ALA A 351 -58.34 -1.23 -45.66
CA ALA A 351 -59.52 -0.92 -46.46
C ALA A 351 -59.81 0.59 -46.45
N GLY A 352 -59.71 1.28 -47.60
CA GLY A 352 -60.19 2.67 -47.71
C GLY A 352 -59.55 3.58 -48.77
N THR A 353 -58.38 3.27 -49.34
CA THR A 353 -57.75 4.10 -50.38
C THR A 353 -56.90 3.25 -51.33
N ALA A 354 -57.01 3.45 -52.64
CA ALA A 354 -56.14 2.78 -53.61
C ALA A 354 -54.70 3.31 -53.48
N GLY A 355 -53.72 2.42 -53.24
CA GLY A 355 -52.30 2.76 -53.31
C GLY A 355 -51.87 3.02 -54.77
N SER A 356 -50.80 3.81 -54.95
CA SER A 356 -50.22 4.04 -56.27
C SER A 356 -48.70 4.03 -56.21
N ILE A 357 -48.06 3.46 -57.22
CA ILE A 357 -46.64 3.68 -57.48
C ILE A 357 -46.55 4.88 -58.42
N MET A 358 -45.84 5.92 -58.00
CA MET A 358 -45.68 7.16 -58.76
C MET A 358 -44.22 7.36 -59.12
N MET A 359 -43.93 7.46 -60.41
CA MET A 359 -42.59 7.78 -60.92
C MET A 359 -42.59 9.25 -61.32
N ARG A 360 -41.69 10.05 -60.74
CA ARG A 360 -41.60 11.50 -60.99
C ARG A 360 -40.39 11.81 -61.87
N LYS A 361 -40.50 12.88 -62.67
CA LYS A 361 -39.37 13.49 -63.39
C LYS A 361 -38.36 14.10 -62.42
N SER A 362 -37.15 14.35 -62.89
CA SER A 362 -36.10 14.99 -62.09
C SER A 362 -36.45 16.45 -61.75
N ILE A 363 -35.94 16.97 -60.64
CA ILE A 363 -36.08 18.39 -60.28
C ILE A 363 -35.26 19.22 -61.29
N GLY A 364 -35.95 20.01 -62.11
CA GLY A 364 -35.32 20.92 -63.09
C GLY A 364 -35.73 20.74 -64.55
N GLU A 365 -36.49 19.68 -64.89
CA GLU A 365 -37.16 19.59 -66.19
C GLU A 365 -38.36 20.55 -66.22
N ALA A 366 -38.58 21.23 -67.36
CA ALA A 366 -39.44 22.41 -67.48
C ALA A 366 -40.92 22.22 -67.05
N ASP A 367 -41.38 20.97 -66.92
CA ASP A 367 -42.65 20.60 -66.34
C ASP A 367 -42.37 19.52 -65.29
N GLU A 368 -42.69 19.75 -64.00
CA GLU A 368 -42.60 18.77 -62.90
C GLU A 368 -43.59 17.59 -63.08
N GLY A 369 -43.51 16.91 -64.21
CA GLY A 369 -44.43 15.89 -64.65
C GLY A 369 -44.22 14.53 -63.99
N ILE A 370 -45.28 13.74 -63.99
CA ILE A 370 -45.25 12.31 -63.66
C ILE A 370 -44.67 11.58 -64.88
N LEU A 371 -43.60 10.81 -64.68
CA LEU A 371 -43.00 9.97 -65.73
C LEU A 371 -43.91 8.75 -66.05
N GLY A 372 -44.54 8.20 -65.01
CA GLY A 372 -45.48 7.09 -65.11
C GLY A 372 -46.13 6.78 -63.78
N SER A 373 -47.29 6.13 -63.79
CA SER A 373 -47.93 5.68 -62.56
C SER A 373 -48.60 4.32 -62.72
N ILE A 374 -48.57 3.54 -61.65
CA ILE A 374 -49.31 2.29 -61.55
C ILE A 374 -50.38 2.51 -60.49
N LYS A 375 -51.65 2.49 -60.92
CA LYS A 375 -52.81 2.74 -60.05
C LYS A 375 -53.84 1.64 -60.24
N ALA A 376 -54.42 1.18 -59.12
CA ALA A 376 -55.63 0.37 -59.17
C ALA A 376 -56.83 1.28 -59.53
N LYS A 377 -57.65 0.85 -60.49
CA LYS A 377 -58.84 1.59 -60.92
C LYS A 377 -60.08 0.75 -60.61
N GLY A 378 -61.03 1.26 -59.82
CA GLY A 378 -62.35 0.61 -59.60
C GLY A 378 -62.50 -0.21 -58.30
N THR A 379 -63.73 -0.67 -58.03
CA THR A 379 -64.06 -1.55 -56.89
C THR A 379 -63.96 -3.01 -57.32
N ALA A 380 -63.27 -3.82 -56.51
CA ALA A 380 -63.13 -5.28 -56.56
C ALA A 380 -63.14 -5.92 -57.97
N ASN A 381 -61.93 -6.22 -58.47
CA ASN A 381 -61.59 -7.06 -59.65
C ASN A 381 -61.29 -6.36 -60.99
N ASP A 382 -61.02 -5.05 -61.02
CA ASP A 382 -60.67 -4.33 -62.26
C ASP A 382 -59.14 -4.21 -62.50
N TYR A 383 -58.76 -4.22 -63.78
CA TYR A 383 -57.39 -4.23 -64.30
C TYR A 383 -56.50 -3.05 -63.83
N VAL A 384 -55.20 -3.31 -63.66
CA VAL A 384 -54.17 -2.28 -63.44
C VAL A 384 -54.02 -1.43 -64.71
N SER A 385 -54.24 -0.12 -64.61
CA SER A 385 -53.80 0.81 -65.66
C SER A 385 -52.33 1.16 -65.44
N ILE A 386 -51.48 0.78 -66.40
CA ILE A 386 -50.09 1.22 -66.46
C ILE A 386 -50.02 2.31 -67.54
N ASP A 387 -49.92 3.58 -67.13
CA ASP A 387 -49.62 4.67 -68.05
C ASP A 387 -48.09 4.81 -68.13
N LEU A 388 -47.50 4.28 -69.20
CA LEU A 388 -46.11 4.54 -69.58
C LEU A 388 -46.13 5.64 -70.65
N ILE A 389 -45.77 6.87 -70.29
CA ILE A 389 -45.62 7.96 -71.26
C ILE A 389 -44.18 7.95 -71.74
N SER A 390 -43.95 7.45 -72.96
CA SER A 390 -42.67 7.58 -73.66
C SER A 390 -42.71 8.85 -74.50
N GLU A 391 -41.94 9.87 -74.13
CA GLU A 391 -41.60 10.96 -75.06
C GLU A 391 -40.32 10.59 -75.82
N THR A 392 -40.36 10.72 -77.15
CA THR A 392 -39.21 10.61 -78.06
C THR A 392 -38.29 11.80 -77.98
#